data_AF-A0A5P1EZY9-F1
#
_entry.id   AF-A0A5P1EZY9-F1
#
_cell.length_a   1.000
_cell.length_b   1.000
_cell.length_c   1.000
_cell.angle_alpha   90.00
_cell.angle_beta   90.00
_cell.angle_gamma   90.00
#
_symmetry.space_group_name_H-M   'P 1'
#
loop_
_entity.id
_entity.type
_entity.pdbx_description
1 polymer ?
#
loop_
_entity_poly.entity_id
_entity_poly.type
_entity_poly.pdbx_seq_one_letter_code
_entity_poly.pdbx_strand_id
1 'polypeptide(L)'
;MLIYNNEFIHGMIDKAQFGKYGLVHIVHELYGADTAGSLMSILSRLFTIFLQMHAFTCGVDDLLLLRESDMDREVMLKKSEAQSLDVHCRFTQCGDTDPSVLHREIEKALRSVESATTRLDRMMSNSLNVLTSEVNKALFPAGLQKPFPRNCLSLMTTTGAKGGLVNLTQISSLLWQNFTLLSSLGYFM
;
A
#
# COMPACT_ATOMS: atom_id res chain seq x y z
N MET A 1 18.28 14.89 -7.35
CA MET A 1 18.13 16.12 -8.15
C MET A 1 19.49 16.77 -8.26
N LEU A 2 19.90 17.21 -9.45
CA LEU A 2 21.17 17.89 -9.72
C LEU A 2 20.89 19.29 -10.24
N ILE A 3 21.38 20.30 -9.51
CA ILE A 3 21.41 21.68 -9.95
C ILE A 3 22.88 22.09 -10.05
N TYR A 4 23.27 22.61 -11.19
CA TYR A 4 24.64 23.06 -11.44
C TYR A 4 24.59 24.43 -12.10
N ASN A 5 25.35 25.40 -11.59
CA ASN A 5 25.36 26.78 -12.08
C ASN A 5 23.94 27.40 -12.25
N ASN A 6 23.05 27.17 -11.28
CA ASN A 6 21.66 27.60 -11.29
C ASN A 6 20.77 26.97 -12.38
N GLU A 7 21.23 25.92 -13.05
CA GLU A 7 20.45 25.16 -14.01
C GLU A 7 20.00 23.82 -13.44
N PHE A 8 18.75 23.45 -13.69
CA PHE A 8 18.22 22.14 -13.34
C PHE A 8 18.65 21.13 -14.40
N ILE A 9 19.65 20.30 -14.08
CA ILE A 9 20.26 19.39 -15.05
C ILE A 9 19.55 18.03 -15.05
N HIS A 10 19.23 17.50 -13.87
CA HIS A 10 18.71 16.14 -13.75
C HIS A 10 17.84 15.92 -12.52
N GLY A 11 16.81 15.08 -12.67
CA GLY A 11 15.92 14.64 -11.61
C GLY A 11 14.48 15.08 -11.84
N MET A 12 13.66 14.98 -10.79
CA MET A 12 12.27 15.39 -10.78
C MET A 12 12.03 16.30 -9.56
N ILE A 13 11.13 17.27 -9.72
CA ILE A 13 10.63 18.08 -8.60
C ILE A 13 9.41 17.35 -8.03
N ASP A 14 9.60 16.73 -6.88
CA ASP A 14 8.57 16.03 -6.11
C ASP A 14 8.34 16.73 -4.75
N LYS A 15 7.46 16.15 -3.92
CA LYS A 15 7.20 16.67 -2.57
C LYS A 15 8.48 16.84 -1.73
N ALA A 16 9.49 15.99 -1.93
CA ALA A 16 10.73 16.08 -1.15
C ALA A 16 11.50 17.38 -1.40
N GLN A 17 11.36 17.99 -2.59
CA GLN A 17 12.02 19.27 -2.91
C GLN A 17 11.45 20.47 -2.14
N PHE A 18 10.25 20.33 -1.56
CA PHE A 18 9.60 21.33 -0.73
C PHE A 18 9.78 21.05 0.77
N GLY A 19 10.44 19.95 1.13
CA GLY A 19 10.69 19.53 2.50
C GLY A 19 12.09 19.90 3.01
N LYS A 20 12.44 19.32 4.17
CA LYS A 20 13.76 19.47 4.78
C LYS A 20 14.85 18.98 3.83
N TYR A 21 15.91 19.79 3.67
CA TYR A 21 17.01 19.55 2.72
C TYR A 21 16.59 19.52 1.23
N GLY A 22 15.36 19.94 0.91
CA GLY A 22 14.90 20.11 -0.46
C GLY A 22 15.36 21.44 -1.08
N LEU A 23 15.03 21.64 -2.35
CA LEU A 23 15.32 22.86 -3.11
C LEU A 23 14.95 24.14 -2.36
N VAL A 24 13.72 24.23 -1.85
CA VAL A 24 13.22 25.45 -1.20
C VAL A 24 13.94 25.71 0.11
N HIS A 25 14.27 24.65 0.85
CA HIS A 25 15.04 24.76 2.08
C HIS A 25 16.47 25.24 1.81
N ILE A 26 17.12 24.75 0.75
CA ILE A 26 18.46 25.22 0.35
C ILE A 26 18.43 26.69 -0.05
N VAL A 27 17.41 27.12 -0.81
CA VAL A 27 17.26 28.53 -1.19
C VAL A 27 16.98 29.42 0.02
N HIS A 28 16.21 28.93 0.99
CA HIS A 28 16.01 29.61 2.26
C HIS A 28 17.33 29.83 3.02
N GLU A 29 18.16 28.79 3.14
CA GLU A 29 19.44 28.86 3.85
C GLU A 29 20.46 29.77 3.14
N LEU A 30 20.49 29.76 1.80
CA LEU A 30 21.48 30.54 1.04
C LEU A 30 21.07 31.99 0.79
N TYR A 31 19.78 32.26 0.57
CA TYR A 31 19.26 33.55 0.08
C TYR A 31 18.18 34.16 0.99
N GLY A 32 17.85 33.51 2.10
CA GLY A 32 16.87 34.00 3.08
C GLY A 32 15.41 33.66 2.75
N ALA A 33 14.55 33.95 3.71
CA ALA A 33 13.13 33.61 3.68
C ALA A 33 12.35 34.29 2.56
N ASP A 34 12.63 35.56 2.26
CA ASP A 34 11.92 36.33 1.23
C ASP A 34 12.13 35.74 -0.16
N THR A 35 13.37 35.31 -0.46
CA THR A 35 13.73 34.68 -1.73
C THR A 35 13.06 33.31 -1.86
N ALA A 36 13.05 32.51 -0.79
CA ALA A 36 12.37 31.21 -0.76
C ALA A 36 10.85 31.35 -0.95
N GLY A 37 10.23 32.35 -0.31
CA GLY A 37 8.81 32.67 -0.49
C GLY A 37 8.48 33.12 -1.91
N SER A 38 9.37 33.89 -2.53
CA SER A 38 9.25 34.30 -3.92
C SER A 38 9.34 33.10 -4.88
N LEU A 39 10.31 32.21 -4.67
CA LEU A 39 10.45 30.97 -5.44
C LEU A 39 9.19 30.09 -5.35
N MET A 40 8.65 29.91 -4.14
CA MET A 40 7.41 29.17 -3.91
C MET A 40 6.23 29.78 -4.68
N SER A 41 6.11 31.11 -4.65
CA SER A 41 5.05 31.84 -5.36
C SER A 41 5.19 31.73 -6.89
N ILE A 42 6.41 31.67 -7.40
CA ILE A 42 6.68 31.44 -8.84
C ILE A 42 6.32 30.01 -9.23
N LEU A 43 6.79 29.01 -8.49
CA LEU A 43 6.52 27.60 -8.75
C LEU A 43 5.01 27.30 -8.68
N SER A 44 4.31 27.85 -7.67
CA SER A 44 2.85 27.68 -7.54
C SER A 44 2.10 28.19 -8.78
N ARG A 45 2.43 29.39 -9.27
CA ARG A 45 1.83 29.95 -10.50
C ARG A 45 2.21 29.14 -11.73
N LEU A 46 3.47 28.74 -11.86
CA LEU A 46 3.96 27.91 -12.97
C LEU A 46 3.18 26.59 -13.05
N PHE A 47 3.06 25.84 -11.94
CA PHE A 47 2.35 24.58 -11.92
C PHE A 47 0.84 24.76 -12.11
N THR A 48 0.26 25.85 -11.61
CA THR A 48 -1.16 26.17 -11.84
C THR A 48 -1.43 26.37 -13.34
N ILE A 49 -0.63 27.20 -14.01
CA ILE A 49 -0.76 27.42 -15.46
C ILE A 49 -0.51 26.12 -16.23
N PHE A 50 0.50 25.35 -15.84
CA PHE A 50 0.79 24.06 -16.46
C PHE A 50 -0.41 23.09 -16.38
N LEU A 51 -1.02 22.95 -15.19
CA LEU A 51 -2.20 22.11 -14.98
C LEU A 51 -3.44 22.63 -15.70
N GLN A 52 -3.62 23.94 -15.81
CA GLN A 52 -4.70 24.53 -16.61
C GLN A 52 -4.56 24.18 -18.10
N MET A 53 -3.34 24.07 -18.62
CA MET A 53 -3.10 23.71 -20.02
C MET A 53 -3.16 22.20 -20.30
N HIS A 54 -2.62 21.37 -19.41
CA HIS A 54 -2.47 19.93 -19.67
C HIS A 54 -3.52 19.05 -18.99
N ALA A 55 -4.22 19.60 -17.99
CA ALA A 55 -5.08 18.86 -17.07
C ALA A 55 -4.38 17.69 -16.36
N PHE A 56 -5.04 17.16 -15.34
CA PHE A 56 -4.64 15.93 -14.67
C PHE A 56 -5.90 15.19 -14.24
N THR A 57 -6.02 13.91 -14.59
CA THR A 57 -7.22 13.12 -14.33
C THR A 57 -6.85 11.73 -13.84
N CYS A 58 -7.66 11.16 -12.94
CA CYS A 58 -7.51 9.81 -12.45
C CYS A 58 -8.83 9.08 -12.71
N GLY A 59 -8.80 8.08 -13.58
CA GLY A 59 -9.95 7.29 -13.98
C GLY A 59 -10.01 5.92 -13.29
N VAL A 60 -11.08 5.17 -13.56
CA VAL A 60 -11.23 3.79 -13.09
C VAL A 60 -10.16 2.88 -13.72
N ASP A 61 -9.74 3.18 -14.94
CA ASP A 61 -8.70 2.47 -15.67
C ASP A 61 -7.29 2.61 -15.05
N ASP A 62 -7.05 3.60 -14.18
CA ASP A 62 -5.85 3.68 -13.34
C ASP A 62 -5.85 2.66 -12.20
N LEU A 63 -7.00 2.03 -11.91
CA LEU A 63 -7.19 1.07 -10.82
C LEU A 63 -7.10 -0.38 -11.29
N LEU A 64 -7.25 -0.62 -12.60
CA LEU A 64 -7.41 -1.94 -13.17
C LEU A 64 -6.07 -2.70 -13.26
N LEU A 65 -6.16 -4.01 -13.04
CA LEU A 65 -5.05 -4.94 -13.18
C LEU A 65 -5.04 -5.56 -14.58
N LEU A 66 -3.86 -6.00 -15.01
CA LEU A 66 -3.74 -6.92 -16.13
C LEU A 66 -4.36 -8.27 -15.74
N ARG A 67 -5.05 -8.91 -16.69
CA ARG A 67 -5.75 -10.19 -16.45
C ARG A 67 -4.80 -11.28 -15.93
N GLU A 68 -3.60 -11.35 -16.48
CA GLU A 68 -2.59 -12.34 -16.05
C GLU A 68 -2.17 -12.10 -14.59
N SER A 69 -1.87 -10.85 -14.25
CA SER A 69 -1.53 -10.48 -12.87
C SER A 69 -2.69 -10.68 -11.89
N ASP A 70 -3.93 -10.52 -12.35
CA ASP A 70 -5.11 -10.79 -11.54
C ASP A 70 -5.32 -12.29 -11.27
N MET A 71 -5.05 -13.13 -12.27
CA MET A 71 -5.05 -14.59 -12.10
C MET A 71 -3.95 -15.04 -11.13
N ASP A 72 -2.74 -14.48 -11.26
CA ASP A 72 -1.64 -14.77 -10.35
C ASP A 72 -1.98 -14.34 -8.91
N ARG A 73 -2.61 -13.17 -8.76
CA ARG A 73 -3.14 -12.67 -7.48
C ARG A 73 -4.12 -13.67 -6.87
N GLU A 74 -5.09 -14.16 -7.65
CA GLU A 74 -6.09 -15.13 -7.17
C GLU A 74 -5.43 -16.45 -6.70
N VAL A 75 -4.46 -16.96 -7.46
CA VAL A 75 -3.70 -18.17 -7.10
C VAL A 75 -2.91 -17.97 -5.81
N MET A 76 -2.27 -16.82 -5.63
CA MET A 76 -1.58 -16.49 -4.38
C MET A 76 -2.54 -16.39 -3.21
N LEU A 77 -3.70 -15.74 -3.38
CA LEU A 77 -4.69 -15.58 -2.32
C LEU A 77 -5.28 -16.92 -1.84
N LYS A 78 -5.42 -17.93 -2.71
CA LYS A 78 -5.84 -19.29 -2.30
C LYS A 78 -4.93 -19.92 -1.23
N LYS A 79 -3.68 -19.47 -1.09
CA LYS A 79 -2.78 -19.93 -0.03
C LYS A 79 -3.23 -19.48 1.37
N SER A 80 -4.14 -18.50 1.48
CA SER A 80 -4.60 -17.98 2.77
C SER A 80 -5.32 -19.04 3.61
N GLU A 81 -6.08 -19.93 2.99
CA GLU A 81 -6.82 -21.00 3.69
C GLU A 81 -5.85 -21.96 4.38
N ALA A 82 -4.83 -22.41 3.66
CA ALA A 82 -3.78 -23.28 4.21
C ALA A 82 -2.98 -22.58 5.32
N GLN A 83 -2.69 -21.29 5.17
CA GLN A 83 -2.03 -20.50 6.21
C GLN A 83 -2.90 -20.32 7.46
N SER A 84 -4.22 -20.08 7.28
CA SER A 84 -5.17 -19.98 8.38
C SER A 84 -5.20 -21.28 9.19
N LEU A 85 -5.26 -22.41 8.49
CA LEU A 85 -5.28 -23.73 9.12
C LEU A 85 -3.99 -23.99 9.93
N ASP A 86 -2.82 -23.70 9.35
CA ASP A 86 -1.54 -23.80 10.04
C ASP A 86 -1.48 -22.90 11.29
N VAL A 87 -2.01 -21.67 11.22
CA VAL A 87 -2.10 -20.77 12.38
C VAL A 87 -3.00 -21.35 13.47
N HIS A 88 -4.16 -21.91 13.12
CA HIS A 88 -5.08 -22.53 14.08
C HIS A 88 -4.50 -23.79 14.73
N CYS A 89 -3.82 -24.66 13.98
CA CYS A 89 -3.12 -25.81 14.53
C CYS A 89 -2.00 -25.38 15.48
N ARG A 90 -1.20 -24.37 15.12
CA ARG A 90 -0.15 -23.81 16.00
C ARG A 90 -0.72 -23.17 17.27
N PHE A 91 -1.89 -22.54 17.17
CA PHE A 91 -2.56 -21.91 18.31
C PHE A 91 -3.11 -22.93 19.30
N THR A 92 -3.79 -23.98 18.79
CA THR A 92 -4.41 -25.04 19.60
C THR A 92 -3.42 -26.12 20.05
N GLN A 93 -2.24 -26.21 19.43
CA GLN A 93 -1.27 -27.31 19.58
C GLN A 93 -1.87 -28.68 19.22
N CYS A 94 -2.95 -28.70 18.45
CA CYS A 94 -3.58 -29.91 17.96
C CYS A 94 -2.95 -30.30 16.62
N GLY A 95 -2.54 -31.57 16.48
CA GLY A 95 -2.09 -32.14 15.21
C GLY A 95 -3.23 -32.63 14.31
N ASP A 96 -4.47 -32.53 14.79
CA ASP A 96 -5.65 -32.92 14.01
C ASP A 96 -6.12 -31.75 13.14
N THR A 97 -6.42 -32.08 11.89
CA THR A 97 -6.87 -31.12 10.86
C THR A 97 -8.37 -31.27 10.59
N ASP A 98 -9.05 -32.22 11.26
CA ASP A 98 -10.49 -32.36 11.13
C ASP A 98 -11.21 -31.07 11.59
N PRO A 99 -12.07 -30.47 10.75
CA PRO A 99 -12.72 -29.20 11.07
C PRO A 99 -13.50 -29.23 12.38
N SER A 100 -14.12 -30.36 12.72
CA SER A 100 -14.96 -30.47 13.93
C SER A 100 -14.12 -30.48 15.21
N VAL A 101 -12.99 -31.19 15.20
CA VAL A 101 -12.04 -31.26 16.32
C VAL A 101 -11.33 -29.92 16.50
N LEU A 102 -10.85 -29.34 15.40
CA LEU A 102 -10.13 -28.07 15.43
C LEU A 102 -11.02 -26.94 15.96
N HIS A 103 -12.28 -26.88 15.54
CA HIS A 103 -13.23 -25.87 16.02
C HIS A 103 -13.42 -25.94 17.54
N ARG A 104 -13.62 -27.14 18.09
CA ARG A 104 -13.78 -27.35 19.53
C ARG A 104 -12.55 -26.93 20.31
N GLU A 105 -11.35 -27.27 19.81
CA GLU A 105 -10.10 -26.90 20.50
C GLU A 105 -9.82 -25.40 20.43
N ILE A 106 -10.16 -24.72 19.32
CA ILE A 106 -10.10 -23.26 19.23
C ILE A 106 -11.02 -22.63 20.28
N GLU A 107 -12.28 -23.07 20.35
CA GLU A 107 -13.25 -22.52 21.29
C GLU A 107 -12.79 -22.70 22.75
N LYS A 108 -12.27 -23.89 23.07
CA LYS A 108 -11.69 -24.18 24.38
C LYS A 108 -10.47 -23.29 24.69
N ALA A 109 -9.58 -23.09 23.73
CA ALA A 109 -8.41 -22.24 23.88
C ALA A 109 -8.80 -20.76 24.06
N LEU A 110 -9.80 -20.27 23.32
CA LEU A 110 -10.31 -18.90 23.43
C LEU A 110 -10.98 -18.63 24.78
N ARG A 111 -11.72 -19.59 25.32
CA ARG A 111 -12.36 -19.47 26.65
C ARG A 111 -11.38 -19.57 27.82
N SER A 112 -10.16 -20.05 27.59
CA SER A 112 -9.21 -20.33 28.66
C SER A 112 -8.58 -19.07 29.29
N VAL A 113 -8.31 -18.05 28.47
CA VAL A 113 -7.65 -16.81 28.90
C VAL A 113 -8.17 -15.65 28.04
N GLU A 114 -8.47 -14.51 28.66
CA GLU A 114 -8.96 -13.31 27.95
C GLU A 114 -7.99 -12.81 26.86
N SER A 115 -6.68 -13.01 27.04
CA SER A 115 -5.64 -12.66 26.05
C SER A 115 -5.51 -13.66 24.89
N ALA A 116 -6.20 -14.81 24.93
CA ALA A 116 -6.12 -15.84 23.91
C ALA A 116 -6.63 -15.34 22.56
N THR A 117 -7.73 -14.57 22.55
CA THR A 117 -8.27 -13.93 21.34
C THR A 117 -7.25 -12.99 20.70
N THR A 118 -6.66 -12.08 21.49
CA THR A 118 -5.64 -11.14 21.01
C THR A 118 -4.40 -11.86 20.48
N ARG A 119 -4.03 -12.98 21.09
CA ARG A 119 -2.91 -13.80 20.62
C ARG A 119 -3.22 -14.46 19.28
N LEU A 120 -4.40 -15.05 19.11
CA LEU A 120 -4.82 -15.64 17.85
C LEU A 120 -4.88 -14.59 16.73
N ASP A 121 -5.49 -13.44 17.01
CA ASP A 121 -5.56 -12.31 16.07
C ASP A 121 -4.17 -11.86 15.63
N ARG A 122 -3.22 -11.75 16.56
CA ARG A 122 -1.84 -11.39 16.23
C ARG A 122 -1.15 -12.44 15.37
N MET A 123 -1.34 -13.73 15.66
CA MET A 123 -0.76 -14.81 14.87
C MET A 123 -1.31 -14.81 13.43
N MET A 124 -2.63 -14.68 13.30
CA MET A 124 -3.30 -14.59 12.00
C MET A 124 -2.85 -13.35 11.23
N SER A 125 -2.77 -12.21 11.92
CA SER A 125 -2.36 -10.95 11.31
C SER A 125 -0.94 -11.03 10.75
N ASN A 126 -0.02 -11.63 11.48
CA ASN A 126 1.36 -11.81 11.03
C ASN A 126 1.43 -12.68 9.78
N SER A 127 0.70 -13.80 9.72
CA SER A 127 0.69 -14.67 8.54
C SER A 127 0.11 -13.97 7.32
N LEU A 128 -1.05 -13.33 7.47
CA LEU A 128 -1.71 -12.62 6.37
C LEU A 128 -0.92 -11.40 5.86
N ASN A 129 -0.15 -10.73 6.73
CA ASN A 129 0.72 -9.63 6.34
C ASN A 129 1.86 -10.09 5.42
N VAL A 130 2.39 -11.30 5.64
CA VAL A 130 3.39 -11.91 4.76
C VAL A 130 2.78 -12.15 3.38
N LEU A 131 1.63 -12.83 3.32
CA LEU A 131 0.93 -13.09 2.06
C LEU A 131 0.60 -11.79 1.30
N THR A 132 0.05 -10.80 2.01
CA THR A 132 -0.26 -9.47 1.45
C THR A 132 0.99 -8.82 0.84
N SER A 133 2.13 -8.92 1.52
CA SER A 133 3.39 -8.37 1.03
C SER A 133 3.90 -9.10 -0.22
N GLU A 134 3.73 -10.42 -0.29
CA GLU A 134 4.07 -11.22 -1.48
C GLU A 134 3.19 -10.83 -2.67
N VAL A 135 1.87 -10.77 -2.48
CA VAL A 135 0.91 -10.37 -3.53
C VAL A 135 1.23 -8.97 -4.03
N ASN A 136 1.46 -8.00 -3.13
CA ASN A 136 1.77 -6.63 -3.53
C ASN A 136 3.09 -6.51 -4.30
N LYS A 137 4.11 -7.31 -3.95
CA LYS A 137 5.38 -7.33 -4.68
C LYS A 137 5.26 -7.94 -6.07
N ALA A 138 4.43 -8.97 -6.22
CA ALA A 138 4.17 -9.58 -7.52
C ALA A 138 3.33 -8.65 -8.41
N LEU A 139 2.40 -7.89 -7.81
CA LEU A 139 1.44 -7.08 -8.55
C LEU A 139 1.95 -5.70 -8.95
N PHE A 140 2.74 -5.01 -8.11
CA PHE A 140 3.15 -3.63 -8.39
C PHE A 140 4.64 -3.50 -8.69
N PRO A 141 5.03 -2.63 -9.63
CA PRO A 141 4.17 -1.76 -10.45
C PRO A 141 3.64 -2.40 -11.74
N ALA A 142 4.15 -3.59 -12.12
CA ALA A 142 3.99 -4.13 -13.47
C ALA A 142 2.60 -4.74 -13.78
N GLY A 143 1.84 -5.11 -12.76
CA GLY A 143 0.52 -5.74 -12.92
C GLY A 143 -0.64 -4.78 -13.10
N LEU A 144 -0.38 -3.47 -13.13
CA LEU A 144 -1.38 -2.47 -13.48
C LEU A 144 -1.60 -2.40 -14.99
N GLN A 145 -2.85 -2.29 -15.42
CA GLN A 145 -3.19 -2.15 -16.84
C GLN A 145 -2.56 -0.88 -17.45
N LYS A 146 -2.52 0.21 -16.67
CA LYS A 146 -1.73 1.39 -16.97
C LYS A 146 -0.43 1.36 -16.17
N PRO A 147 0.75 1.34 -16.82
CA PRO A 147 2.01 1.46 -16.12
C PRO A 147 2.33 2.93 -15.77
N PHE A 148 3.20 3.11 -14.79
CA PHE A 148 3.87 4.39 -14.57
C PHE A 148 4.67 4.82 -15.81
N PRO A 149 4.70 6.11 -16.21
CA PRO A 149 4.12 7.29 -15.54
C PRO A 149 2.68 7.64 -15.96
N ARG A 150 2.04 6.85 -16.84
CA ARG A 150 0.69 7.15 -17.35
C ARG A 150 -0.41 6.89 -16.33
N ASN A 151 -0.15 6.02 -15.37
CA ASN A 151 -1.07 5.75 -14.27
C ASN A 151 -1.09 6.91 -13.27
N CYS A 152 -2.19 7.65 -13.26
CA CYS A 152 -2.30 8.88 -12.48
C CYS A 152 -2.44 8.62 -10.98
N LEU A 153 -3.06 7.49 -10.58
CA LEU A 153 -3.09 7.08 -9.17
C LEU A 153 -1.68 6.75 -8.64
N SER A 154 -0.89 6.03 -9.45
CA SER A 154 0.50 5.70 -9.13
C SER A 154 1.37 6.95 -9.09
N LEU A 155 1.16 7.90 -10.01
CA LEU A 155 1.88 9.16 -10.02
C LEU A 155 1.58 9.99 -8.75
N MET A 156 0.32 10.14 -8.36
CA MET A 156 -0.06 10.90 -7.15
C MET A 156 0.52 10.32 -5.86
N THR A 157 0.48 8.99 -5.73
CA THR A 157 0.95 8.28 -4.53
C THR A 157 2.48 8.25 -4.45
N THR A 158 3.18 8.06 -5.58
CA THR A 158 4.65 7.99 -5.62
C THR A 158 5.31 9.36 -5.46
N THR A 159 4.73 10.41 -6.06
CA THR A 159 5.25 11.80 -5.94
C THR A 159 4.89 12.46 -4.61
N GLY A 160 4.05 11.81 -3.80
CA GLY A 160 3.57 12.33 -2.52
C GLY A 160 2.53 13.45 -2.66
N ALA A 161 1.95 13.65 -3.84
CA ALA A 161 0.90 14.64 -4.08
C ALA A 161 -0.38 14.30 -3.31
N LYS A 162 -0.85 13.05 -3.37
CA LYS A 162 -2.03 12.59 -2.62
C LYS A 162 -2.05 11.08 -2.44
N GLY A 163 -2.35 10.65 -1.22
CA GLY A 163 -2.32 9.24 -0.83
C GLY A 163 -0.90 8.70 -0.70
N GLY A 164 -0.79 7.49 -0.18
CA GLY A 164 0.46 6.72 -0.14
C GLY A 164 0.34 5.43 -0.93
N LEU A 165 1.45 4.70 -1.04
CA LEU A 165 1.48 3.41 -1.72
C LEU A 165 0.47 2.42 -1.14
N VAL A 166 0.23 2.50 0.18
CA VAL A 166 -0.80 1.69 0.86
C VAL A 166 -2.19 1.88 0.23
N ASN A 167 -2.57 3.12 -0.13
CA ASN A 167 -3.85 3.38 -0.78
C ASN A 167 -3.95 2.71 -2.15
N LEU A 168 -2.89 2.81 -2.98
CA LEU A 168 -2.83 2.13 -4.28
C LEU A 168 -2.98 0.61 -4.12
N THR A 169 -2.23 0.01 -3.19
CA THR A 169 -2.32 -1.43 -2.95
C THR A 169 -3.69 -1.85 -2.42
N GLN A 170 -4.31 -1.07 -1.54
CA GLN A 170 -5.61 -1.40 -0.97
C GLN A 170 -6.74 -1.34 -2.00
N ILE A 171 -6.67 -0.39 -2.94
CA ILE A 171 -7.69 -0.22 -3.99
C ILE A 171 -7.53 -1.27 -5.07
N SER A 172 -6.30 -1.52 -5.55
CA SER A 172 -6.06 -2.38 -6.72
C SER A 172 -5.73 -3.83 -6.39
N SER A 173 -5.15 -4.14 -5.22
CA SER A 173 -4.71 -5.50 -4.87
C SER A 173 -5.67 -6.22 -3.93
N LEU A 174 -5.86 -5.71 -2.73
CA LEU A 174 -6.76 -6.32 -1.74
C LEU A 174 -7.04 -5.33 -0.63
N LEU A 175 -8.30 -5.25 -0.23
CA LEU A 175 -8.66 -4.55 1.00
C LEU A 175 -8.12 -5.37 2.18
N TRP A 176 -7.49 -4.68 3.13
CA TRP A 176 -6.86 -5.27 4.33
C TRP A 176 -7.77 -6.26 5.09
N GLN A 177 -7.14 -7.08 5.93
CA GLN A 177 -7.62 -8.11 6.89
C GLN A 177 -9.09 -8.13 7.38
N ASN A 178 -9.80 -7.00 7.38
CA ASN A 178 -11.20 -6.96 7.80
C ASN A 178 -12.10 -7.89 6.98
N PHE A 179 -11.74 -8.21 5.73
CA PHE A 179 -12.53 -9.15 4.92
C PHE A 179 -12.17 -10.62 5.17
N THR A 180 -10.91 -10.95 5.42
CA THR A 180 -10.49 -12.35 5.64
C THR A 180 -10.92 -12.88 7.00
N LEU A 181 -10.98 -12.01 8.02
CA LEU A 181 -11.61 -12.34 9.31
C LEU A 181 -13.09 -12.71 9.14
N LEU A 182 -13.80 -12.01 8.26
CA LEU A 182 -15.20 -12.31 7.92
C LEU A 182 -15.37 -13.60 7.11
N SER A 183 -14.43 -13.96 6.22
CA SER A 183 -14.51 -15.27 5.53
C SER A 183 -14.14 -16.44 6.44
N SER A 184 -13.16 -16.27 7.34
CA SER A 184 -12.84 -17.30 8.34
C SER A 184 -13.93 -17.45 9.39
N LEU A 185 -14.62 -16.36 9.78
CA LEU A 185 -15.80 -16.41 10.65
C LEU A 185 -17.08 -16.85 9.92
N GLY A 186 -17.19 -16.58 8.61
CA GLY A 186 -18.35 -16.93 7.79
C GLY A 186 -18.42 -18.42 7.42
N TYR A 187 -17.31 -19.15 7.53
CA TYR A 187 -17.31 -20.63 7.52
C TYR A 187 -17.62 -21.25 8.90
N PHE A 188 -17.83 -20.42 9.93
CA PHE A 188 -18.23 -20.82 11.28
C PHE A 188 -19.69 -20.45 11.64
N MET A 189 -20.54 -20.13 10.65
CA MET A 189 -22.00 -20.09 10.82
C MET A 189 -22.70 -21.15 9.97
#